data_AF-A0AA39HKX5-F1
#
_entry.id   AF-A0AA39HKX5-F1
#
_cell.length_a   1.000
_cell.length_b   1.000
_cell.length_c   1.000
_cell.angle_alpha   90.00
_cell.angle_beta   90.00
_cell.angle_gamma   90.00
#
_symmetry.space_group_name_H-M   'P 1'
#
loop_
_entity.id
_entity.type
_entity.pdbx_description
1 polymer ?
#
loop_
_entity_poly.entity_id
_entity_poly.type
_entity_poly.pdbx_seq_one_letter_code
_entity_poly.pdbx_strand_id
1 'polypeptide(L)'
;MGSTSSEGAPFRHFWPFLASLGVALVIVIFGNISVYRIVMLEDLSRPHDDAAYLDKATQLDDKFLDRLHYLIALWVAGPSYKDTAIPRARFAHSLWIEIAEHENEQKMMAGSDDPHYRLNLAYELFGNITSGGHVEEDIWKAGTRVMEALVAERTLKMERVMANYIGFPGSANADFISGLWAHCQKEFENLRDSLPGQGFRANVFWTQYEIMHRPGVCETCLPTPTDSVKMLDVYEKLFKYKKSAFVPKAYLSHWTSEQFSGWSYLCSPLLVAFFGCLIYFTLVKYINAELV
;
A
#
# COMPACT_ATOMS: atom_id res chain seq x y z
N MET A 1 -18.48 -18.76 -73.01
CA MET A 1 -17.10 -18.43 -72.59
C MET A 1 -17.16 -17.17 -71.75
N GLY A 2 -16.97 -17.29 -70.45
CA GLY A 2 -16.94 -16.17 -69.51
C GLY A 2 -16.23 -16.64 -68.26
N SER A 3 -14.90 -16.56 -68.26
CA SER A 3 -14.08 -16.87 -67.10
C SER A 3 -14.14 -15.68 -66.13
N THR A 4 -15.05 -15.72 -65.18
CA THR A 4 -15.03 -14.83 -64.03
C THR A 4 -13.87 -15.24 -63.12
N SER A 5 -12.80 -14.46 -63.13
CA SER A 5 -11.64 -14.61 -62.26
C SER A 5 -12.05 -14.35 -60.80
N SER A 6 -12.26 -15.41 -60.03
CA SER A 6 -12.57 -15.34 -58.60
C SER A 6 -11.31 -15.30 -57.70
N GLU A 7 -10.20 -14.74 -58.18
CA GLU A 7 -8.91 -14.80 -57.46
C GLU A 7 -8.65 -13.59 -56.53
N GLY A 8 -9.56 -12.62 -56.44
CA GLY A 8 -9.38 -11.41 -55.61
C GLY A 8 -9.96 -11.45 -54.19
N ALA A 9 -10.66 -12.52 -53.79
CA ALA A 9 -11.46 -12.55 -52.56
C ALA A 9 -10.68 -12.53 -51.21
N PRO A 10 -9.53 -13.21 -51.03
CA PRO A 10 -8.94 -13.34 -49.70
C PRO A 10 -8.31 -12.03 -49.17
N PHE A 11 -7.94 -11.10 -50.05
CA PHE A 11 -7.30 -9.83 -49.65
C PHE A 11 -8.28 -8.75 -49.18
N ARG A 12 -9.57 -8.82 -49.56
CA ARG A 12 -10.56 -7.78 -49.20
C ARG A 12 -10.86 -7.71 -47.70
N HIS A 13 -10.80 -8.82 -47.00
CA HIS A 13 -11.08 -8.89 -45.56
C HIS A 13 -9.83 -8.80 -44.68
N PHE A 14 -8.65 -9.00 -45.27
CA PHE A 14 -7.39 -8.99 -44.56
C PHE A 14 -7.02 -7.59 -44.03
N TRP A 15 -7.18 -6.55 -44.85
CA TRP A 15 -6.88 -5.18 -44.46
C TRP A 15 -7.78 -4.64 -43.34
N PRO A 16 -9.13 -4.77 -43.41
CA PRO A 16 -10.00 -4.41 -42.30
C PRO A 16 -9.70 -5.18 -41.01
N PHE A 17 -9.33 -6.46 -41.13
CA PHE A 17 -8.92 -7.27 -39.98
C PHE A 17 -7.64 -6.72 -39.32
N LEU A 18 -6.58 -6.48 -40.10
CA LEU A 18 -5.35 -5.88 -39.57
C LEU A 18 -5.58 -4.49 -38.97
N ALA A 19 -6.39 -3.65 -39.62
CA ALA A 19 -6.73 -2.33 -39.10
C ALA A 19 -7.49 -2.43 -37.77
N SER A 20 -8.46 -3.34 -37.66
CA SER A 20 -9.21 -3.56 -36.43
C SER A 20 -8.33 -4.07 -35.28
N LEU A 21 -7.38 -4.97 -35.57
CA LEU A 21 -6.42 -5.47 -34.59
C LEU A 21 -5.48 -4.36 -34.13
N GLY A 22 -5.02 -3.50 -35.05
CA GLY A 22 -4.21 -2.33 -34.73
C GLY A 22 -4.94 -1.35 -33.81
N VAL A 23 -6.20 -1.03 -34.10
CA VAL A 23 -7.01 -0.15 -33.23
C VAL A 23 -7.25 -0.78 -31.86
N ALA A 24 -7.59 -2.08 -31.82
CA ALA A 24 -7.78 -2.81 -30.56
C ALA A 24 -6.50 -2.83 -29.71
N LEU A 25 -5.34 -3.03 -30.33
CA LEU A 25 -4.05 -2.99 -29.67
C LEU A 25 -3.80 -1.62 -29.04
N VAL A 26 -4.04 -0.53 -29.76
CA VAL A 26 -3.89 0.84 -29.25
C VAL A 26 -4.81 1.07 -28.04
N ILE A 27 -6.09 0.70 -28.14
CA ILE A 27 -7.06 0.85 -27.04
C ILE A 27 -6.59 0.10 -25.80
N VAL A 28 -6.17 -1.16 -25.94
CA VAL A 28 -5.71 -1.98 -24.81
C VAL A 28 -4.42 -1.43 -24.21
N ILE A 29 -3.46 -0.97 -25.02
CA ILE A 29 -2.23 -0.34 -24.53
C ILE A 29 -2.55 0.92 -23.72
N PHE A 30 -3.37 1.83 -24.25
CA PHE A 30 -3.73 3.06 -23.54
C PHE A 30 -4.55 2.76 -22.28
N GLY A 31 -5.51 1.83 -22.36
CA GLY A 31 -6.27 1.38 -21.20
C GLY A 31 -5.37 0.83 -20.09
N ASN A 32 -4.42 -0.04 -20.43
CA ASN A 32 -3.45 -0.57 -19.47
C ASN A 32 -2.54 0.52 -18.92
N ILE A 33 -2.04 1.45 -19.75
CA ILE A 33 -1.21 2.57 -19.27
C ILE A 33 -2.02 3.46 -18.31
N SER A 34 -3.29 3.73 -18.62
CA SER A 34 -4.17 4.53 -17.75
C SER A 34 -4.44 3.83 -16.43
N VAL A 35 -4.80 2.54 -16.44
CA VAL A 35 -5.00 1.78 -15.20
C VAL A 35 -3.68 1.67 -14.43
N TYR A 36 -2.56 1.39 -15.11
CA TYR A 36 -1.24 1.40 -14.50
C TYR A 36 -0.96 2.75 -13.85
N ARG A 37 -1.22 3.88 -14.52
CA ARG A 37 -1.03 5.20 -13.90
C ARG A 37 -1.93 5.41 -12.69
N ILE A 38 -3.20 5.03 -12.77
CA ILE A 38 -4.16 5.20 -11.66
C ILE A 38 -3.77 4.32 -10.45
N VAL A 39 -3.31 3.10 -10.72
CA VAL A 39 -2.98 2.11 -9.69
C VAL A 39 -1.56 2.31 -9.14
N MET A 40 -0.62 2.77 -9.96
CA MET A 40 0.82 2.75 -9.65
C MET A 40 1.43 4.14 -9.47
N LEU A 41 0.84 5.21 -10.01
CA LEU A 41 1.31 6.55 -9.70
C LEU A 41 0.58 7.03 -8.45
N GLU A 42 1.21 6.82 -7.31
CA GLU A 42 0.81 7.46 -6.07
C GLU A 42 0.85 8.98 -6.30
N ASP A 43 -0.28 9.65 -6.07
CA ASP A 43 -0.32 11.10 -6.12
C ASP A 43 0.38 11.65 -4.88
N LEU A 44 1.64 12.06 -5.02
CA LEU A 44 2.42 12.67 -3.94
C LEU A 44 2.18 14.17 -3.79
N SER A 45 1.23 14.76 -4.52
CA SER A 45 0.91 16.18 -4.36
C SER A 45 0.33 16.46 -2.98
N ARG A 46 0.82 17.51 -2.34
CA ARG A 46 0.30 17.97 -1.05
C ARG A 46 -1.10 18.58 -1.23
N PRO A 47 -2.13 18.10 -0.50
CA PRO A 47 -3.41 18.79 -0.44
C PRO A 47 -3.25 20.22 0.08
N HIS A 48 -4.08 21.15 -0.40
CA HIS A 48 -4.01 22.55 0.03
C HIS A 48 -4.51 22.75 1.47
N ASP A 49 -5.44 21.91 1.92
CA ASP A 49 -5.93 21.88 3.29
C ASP A 49 -5.05 20.97 4.16
N ASP A 50 -4.59 21.46 5.30
CA ASP A 50 -3.69 20.73 6.20
C ASP A 50 -4.37 19.50 6.82
N ALA A 51 -5.68 19.58 7.10
CA ALA A 51 -6.43 18.43 7.59
C ALA A 51 -6.52 17.33 6.52
N ALA A 52 -6.79 17.69 5.26
CA ALA A 52 -6.76 16.77 4.13
C ALA A 52 -5.36 16.20 3.86
N TYR A 53 -4.30 16.99 4.07
CA TYR A 53 -2.92 16.51 4.00
C TYR A 53 -2.66 15.43 5.06
N LEU A 54 -3.04 15.64 6.32
CA LEU A 54 -2.88 14.64 7.38
C LEU A 54 -3.63 13.35 7.03
N ASP A 55 -4.88 13.45 6.57
CA ASP A 55 -5.69 12.29 6.18
C ASP A 55 -5.03 11.50 5.03
N LYS A 56 -4.45 12.20 4.04
CA LYS A 56 -3.74 11.59 2.92
C LYS A 56 -2.41 10.96 3.35
N ALA A 57 -1.68 11.60 4.26
CA ALA A 57 -0.42 11.09 4.80
C ALA A 57 -0.64 9.80 5.61
N THR A 58 -1.72 9.72 6.40
CA THR A 58 -2.12 8.49 7.09
C THR A 58 -2.46 7.39 6.10
N GLN A 59 -3.24 7.67 5.05
CA GLN A 59 -3.56 6.67 4.01
C GLN A 59 -2.32 6.12 3.32
N LEU A 60 -1.30 6.96 3.10
CA LEU A 60 -0.04 6.52 2.52
C LEU A 60 0.71 5.57 3.47
N ASP A 61 0.73 5.85 4.77
CA ASP A 61 1.33 4.96 5.78
C ASP A 61 0.60 3.62 5.86
N ASP A 62 -0.74 3.62 5.85
CA ASP A 62 -1.55 2.40 5.90
C ASP A 62 -1.26 1.50 4.69
N LYS A 63 -1.23 2.09 3.48
CA LYS A 63 -0.88 1.38 2.24
C LYS A 63 0.54 0.82 2.27
N PHE A 64 1.49 1.61 2.77
CA PHE A 64 2.87 1.15 2.90
C PHE A 64 2.98 -0.01 3.88
N LEU A 65 2.30 0.06 5.02
CA LEU A 65 2.29 -1.01 6.01
C LEU A 65 1.69 -2.30 5.43
N ASP A 66 0.60 -2.21 4.66
CA ASP A 66 0.01 -3.34 3.94
C ASP A 66 1.00 -3.97 2.95
N ARG A 67 1.72 -3.13 2.18
CA ARG A 67 2.79 -3.58 1.28
C ARG A 67 3.92 -4.26 2.05
N LEU A 68 4.32 -3.71 3.20
CA LEU A 68 5.35 -4.28 4.05
C LEU A 68 4.93 -5.65 4.59
N HIS A 69 3.69 -5.79 5.07
CA HIS A 69 3.12 -7.06 5.53
C HIS A 69 3.10 -8.09 4.41
N TYR A 70 2.71 -7.69 3.19
CA TYR A 70 2.77 -8.54 2.01
C TYR A 70 4.19 -9.05 1.71
N LEU A 71 5.19 -8.16 1.68
CA LEU A 71 6.57 -8.53 1.39
C LEU A 71 7.12 -9.52 2.42
N ILE A 72 6.80 -9.30 3.71
CA ILE A 72 7.16 -10.23 4.78
C ILE A 72 6.43 -11.56 4.63
N ALA A 73 5.14 -11.53 4.29
CA ALA A 73 4.34 -12.71 4.06
C ALA A 73 4.94 -13.59 2.96
N LEU A 74 5.30 -12.99 1.83
CA LEU A 74 5.97 -13.68 0.75
C LEU A 74 7.33 -14.24 1.17
N TRP A 75 8.12 -13.50 1.94
CA TRP A 75 9.45 -13.97 2.34
C TRP A 75 9.40 -15.11 3.37
N VAL A 76 8.40 -15.10 4.24
CA VAL A 76 8.17 -16.10 5.29
C VAL A 76 7.45 -17.33 4.73
N ALA A 77 6.37 -17.14 3.95
CA ALA A 77 5.48 -18.20 3.45
C ALA A 77 5.73 -18.60 2.00
N GLY A 78 6.62 -17.91 1.27
CA GLY A 78 6.95 -18.14 -0.12
C GLY A 78 7.27 -19.61 -0.43
N PRO A 79 7.17 -20.01 -1.71
CA PRO A 79 6.98 -21.38 -2.11
C PRO A 79 8.01 -22.31 -1.46
N SER A 80 7.50 -23.40 -0.90
CA SER A 80 8.29 -24.59 -0.55
C SER A 80 8.95 -25.16 -1.81
N TYR A 81 10.00 -24.52 -2.31
CA TYR A 81 10.85 -25.01 -3.39
C TYR A 81 12.26 -24.46 -3.18
N LYS A 82 13.21 -25.38 -3.17
CA LYS A 82 14.56 -25.29 -2.62
C LYS A 82 15.50 -24.19 -3.16
N ASP A 83 15.09 -23.27 -4.04
CA ASP A 83 16.06 -22.57 -4.90
C ASP A 83 15.96 -21.04 -5.05
N THR A 84 15.15 -20.32 -4.26
CA THR A 84 15.25 -18.84 -4.19
C THR A 84 15.19 -18.31 -2.76
N ALA A 85 15.94 -18.93 -1.85
CA ALA A 85 16.08 -18.44 -0.48
C ALA A 85 16.82 -17.09 -0.46
N ILE A 86 16.08 -16.00 -0.62
CA ILE A 86 16.61 -14.64 -0.44
C ILE A 86 17.24 -14.61 0.97
N PRO A 87 18.57 -14.41 1.06
CA PRO A 87 19.24 -14.37 2.35
C PRO A 87 18.64 -13.28 3.23
N ARG A 88 18.59 -13.51 4.54
CA ARG A 88 18.07 -12.54 5.52
C ARG A 88 18.63 -11.13 5.32
N ALA A 89 19.94 -11.01 5.15
CA ALA A 89 20.61 -9.75 4.92
C ALA A 89 20.15 -9.04 3.63
N ARG A 90 19.93 -9.80 2.55
CA ARG A 90 19.45 -9.24 1.28
C ARG A 90 18.00 -8.76 1.40
N PHE A 91 17.13 -9.55 2.04
CA PHE A 91 15.75 -9.15 2.28
C PHE A 91 15.66 -7.93 3.19
N ALA A 92 16.44 -7.92 4.29
CA ALA A 92 16.53 -6.76 5.18
C ALA A 92 16.99 -5.49 4.45
N HIS A 93 17.98 -5.60 3.57
CA HIS A 93 18.43 -4.47 2.76
C HIS A 93 17.33 -3.97 1.81
N SER A 94 16.61 -4.88 1.14
CA SER A 94 15.46 -4.50 0.30
C SER A 94 14.36 -3.80 1.10
N LEU A 95 14.01 -4.33 2.28
CA LEU A 95 13.04 -3.67 3.18
C LEU A 95 13.52 -2.29 3.62
N TRP A 96 14.81 -2.13 3.91
CA TRP A 96 15.37 -0.84 4.29
C TRP A 96 15.24 0.21 3.19
N ILE A 97 15.46 -0.19 1.93
CA ILE A 97 15.26 0.69 0.77
C ILE A 97 13.79 1.11 0.67
N GLU A 98 12.86 0.17 0.78
CA GLU A 98 11.41 0.45 0.71
C GLU A 98 10.96 1.40 1.83
N ILE A 99 11.44 1.19 3.07
CA ILE A 99 11.16 2.09 4.21
C ILE A 99 11.73 3.50 3.96
N ALA A 100 12.95 3.59 3.42
CA ALA A 100 13.58 4.87 3.12
C ALA A 100 12.87 5.60 1.96
N GLU A 101 12.39 4.87 0.97
CA GLU A 101 11.60 5.41 -0.14
C GLU A 101 10.27 5.97 0.36
N HIS A 102 9.53 5.22 1.19
CA HIS A 102 8.29 5.69 1.83
C HIS A 102 8.50 6.95 2.68
N GLU A 103 9.56 6.99 3.48
CA GLU A 103 9.90 8.20 4.24
C GLU A 103 10.19 9.40 3.32
N ASN A 104 10.88 9.16 2.19
CA ASN A 104 11.14 10.21 1.21
C ASN A 104 9.84 10.68 0.53
N GLU A 105 8.92 9.78 0.22
CA GLU A 105 7.58 10.12 -0.29
C GLU A 105 6.80 10.99 0.69
N GLN A 106 6.82 10.65 1.98
CA GLN A 106 6.22 11.48 3.04
C GLN A 106 6.86 12.87 3.12
N LYS A 107 8.20 12.98 3.05
CA LYS A 107 8.91 14.28 3.05
C LYS A 107 8.58 15.11 1.82
N MET A 108 8.54 14.50 0.64
CA MET A 108 8.16 15.16 -0.60
C MET A 108 6.72 15.70 -0.53
N MET A 109 5.79 14.90 0.00
CA MET A 109 4.40 15.33 0.19
C MET A 109 4.29 16.44 1.25
N ALA A 110 5.04 16.35 2.35
CA ALA A 110 5.08 17.38 3.37
C ALA A 110 5.68 18.70 2.84
N GLY A 111 6.61 18.62 1.88
CA GLY A 111 7.47 19.75 1.52
C GLY A 111 8.40 20.17 2.67
N SER A 112 8.75 19.23 3.55
CA SER A 112 9.54 19.47 4.76
C SER A 112 10.41 18.25 5.08
N ASP A 113 11.65 18.52 5.49
CA ASP A 113 12.59 17.50 5.97
C ASP A 113 12.47 17.24 7.49
N ASP A 114 11.65 18.02 8.21
CA ASP A 114 11.45 17.85 9.64
C ASP A 114 10.71 16.52 9.91
N PRO A 115 11.34 15.54 10.60
CA PRO A 115 10.73 14.25 10.89
C PRO A 115 9.47 14.35 11.78
N HIS A 116 9.29 15.47 12.48
CA HIS A 116 8.14 15.71 13.37
C HIS A 116 7.09 16.64 12.74
N TYR A 117 7.29 17.06 11.48
CA TYR A 117 6.42 18.03 10.83
C TYR A 117 4.94 17.66 10.92
N ARG A 118 4.61 16.40 10.61
CA ARG A 118 3.23 15.91 10.60
C ARG A 118 2.60 15.90 11.99
N LEU A 119 3.36 15.45 12.99
CA LEU A 119 2.89 15.41 14.37
C LEU A 119 2.67 16.83 14.91
N ASN A 120 3.62 17.73 14.65
CA ASN A 120 3.53 19.14 15.04
C ASN A 120 2.29 19.81 14.40
N LEU A 121 2.06 19.59 13.10
CA LEU A 121 0.89 20.12 12.39
C LEU A 121 -0.42 19.55 12.95
N ALA A 122 -0.47 18.26 13.28
CA ALA A 122 -1.64 17.65 13.89
C ALA A 122 -1.97 18.28 15.26
N TYR A 123 -0.96 18.49 16.10
CA TYR A 123 -1.13 19.17 17.38
C TYR A 123 -1.55 20.64 17.22
N GLU A 124 -1.01 21.35 16.22
CA GLU A 124 -1.42 22.72 15.91
C GLU A 124 -2.90 22.81 15.54
N LEU A 125 -3.36 21.94 14.61
CA LEU A 125 -4.77 21.87 14.23
C LEU A 125 -5.67 21.49 15.43
N PHE A 126 -5.22 20.56 16.27
CA PHE A 126 -5.93 20.20 17.49
C PHE A 126 -6.03 21.36 18.48
N GLY A 127 -4.94 22.10 18.71
CA GLY A 127 -4.91 23.29 19.56
C GLY A 127 -5.84 24.40 19.08
N ASN A 128 -5.88 24.62 17.76
CA ASN A 128 -6.76 25.61 17.13
C ASN A 128 -8.25 25.25 17.33
N ILE A 129 -8.60 23.97 17.11
CA ILE A 129 -9.99 23.49 17.25
C ILE A 129 -10.44 23.49 18.72
N THR A 130 -9.57 23.08 19.64
CA THR A 130 -9.91 23.06 21.08
C THR A 130 -10.09 24.47 21.66
N SER A 131 -9.33 25.45 21.16
CA SER A 131 -9.43 26.85 21.59
C SER A 131 -10.63 27.60 21.00
N GLY A 132 -11.17 27.15 19.86
CA GLY A 132 -12.21 27.84 19.10
C GLY A 132 -13.66 27.59 19.52
N GLY A 133 -13.91 26.80 20.58
CA GLY A 133 -15.27 26.46 21.02
C GLY A 133 -16.03 25.54 20.05
N HIS A 134 -15.31 24.70 19.33
CA HIS A 134 -15.86 23.75 18.37
C HIS A 134 -16.71 22.66 19.03
N VAL A 135 -17.53 21.97 18.23
CA VAL A 135 -18.34 20.83 18.68
C VAL A 135 -17.43 19.66 19.03
N GLU A 136 -17.84 18.85 20.00
CA GLU A 136 -17.10 17.69 20.52
C GLU A 136 -16.59 16.74 19.42
N GLU A 137 -17.36 16.53 18.35
CA GLU A 137 -16.95 15.66 17.24
C GLU A 137 -15.78 16.23 16.41
N ASP A 138 -15.69 17.56 16.27
CA ASP A 138 -14.55 18.19 15.59
C ASP A 138 -13.27 18.04 16.42
N ILE A 139 -13.39 18.20 17.75
CA ILE A 139 -12.30 17.97 18.71
C ILE A 139 -11.84 16.52 18.63
N TRP A 140 -12.79 15.57 18.61
CA TRP A 140 -12.49 14.16 18.45
C TRP A 140 -11.77 13.86 17.13
N LYS A 141 -12.26 14.40 16.01
CA LYS A 141 -11.64 14.20 14.70
C LYS A 141 -10.21 14.75 14.64
N ALA A 142 -9.98 15.93 15.23
CA ALA A 142 -8.64 16.50 15.35
C ALA A 142 -7.73 15.65 16.24
N GLY A 143 -8.22 15.20 17.40
CA GLY A 143 -7.50 14.30 18.29
C GLY A 143 -7.15 12.96 17.62
N THR A 144 -8.04 12.45 16.77
CA THR A 144 -7.81 11.23 15.98
C THR A 144 -6.59 11.39 15.08
N ARG A 145 -6.47 12.52 14.38
CA ARG A 145 -5.29 12.80 13.53
C ARG A 145 -3.98 12.87 14.31
N VAL A 146 -4.01 13.40 15.53
CA VAL A 146 -2.83 13.39 16.41
C VAL A 146 -2.47 11.95 16.78
N MET A 147 -3.45 11.12 17.15
CA MET A 147 -3.21 9.70 17.46
C MET A 147 -2.65 8.93 16.26
N GLU A 148 -3.20 9.16 15.07
CA GLU A 148 -2.71 8.56 13.81
C GLU A 148 -1.27 8.99 13.52
N ALA A 149 -0.96 10.29 13.63
CA ALA A 149 0.40 10.80 13.43
C ALA A 149 1.41 10.21 14.44
N LEU A 150 1.01 10.10 15.72
CA LEU A 150 1.82 9.48 16.78
C LEU A 150 2.10 8.01 16.49
N VAL A 151 1.07 7.24 16.12
CA VAL A 151 1.24 5.82 15.81
C VAL A 151 2.07 5.64 14.57
N ALA A 152 1.89 6.45 13.54
CA ALA A 152 2.66 6.33 12.32
C ALA A 152 4.15 6.65 12.53
N GLU A 153 4.51 7.66 13.35
CA GLU A 153 5.91 7.88 13.75
C GLU A 153 6.51 6.65 14.45
N ARG A 154 5.73 6.03 15.34
CA ARG A 154 6.14 4.83 16.06
C ARG A 154 6.30 3.64 15.11
N THR A 155 5.34 3.45 14.20
CA THR A 155 5.35 2.38 13.21
C THR A 155 6.59 2.48 12.35
N LEU A 156 6.90 3.66 11.79
CA LEU A 156 8.11 3.88 10.99
C LEU A 156 9.40 3.52 11.76
N LYS A 157 9.51 3.95 13.02
CA LYS A 157 10.65 3.58 13.88
C LYS A 157 10.71 2.06 14.09
N MET A 158 9.56 1.40 14.21
CA MET A 158 9.46 -0.04 14.36
C MET A 158 9.78 -0.85 13.10
N GLU A 159 9.44 -0.33 11.93
CA GLU A 159 9.79 -0.93 10.65
C GLU A 159 11.30 -0.97 10.47
N ARG A 160 11.99 0.12 10.85
CA ARG A 160 13.46 0.18 10.86
C ARG A 160 14.07 -0.83 11.83
N VAL A 161 13.54 -0.94 13.05
CA VAL A 161 13.98 -1.96 14.02
C VAL A 161 13.79 -3.37 13.46
N MET A 162 12.65 -3.64 12.87
CA MET A 162 12.33 -4.92 12.25
C MET A 162 13.28 -5.25 11.09
N ALA A 163 13.49 -4.32 10.15
CA ALA A 163 14.41 -4.51 9.03
C ALA A 163 15.85 -4.80 9.53
N ASN A 164 16.32 -4.03 10.52
CA ASN A 164 17.61 -4.28 11.17
C ASN A 164 17.68 -5.63 11.86
N TYR A 165 16.63 -6.04 12.59
CA TYR A 165 16.56 -7.34 13.23
C TYR A 165 16.57 -8.50 12.23
N ILE A 166 15.90 -8.35 11.09
CA ILE A 166 15.91 -9.36 10.03
C ILE A 166 17.34 -9.58 9.54
N GLY A 167 18.08 -8.52 9.23
CA GLY A 167 19.45 -8.61 8.72
C GLY A 167 20.45 -9.04 9.81
N PHE A 168 20.31 -8.48 11.00
CA PHE A 168 21.24 -8.59 12.12
C PHE A 168 20.46 -8.79 13.43
N PRO A 169 20.07 -10.03 13.81
CA PRO A 169 19.23 -10.28 14.98
C PRO A 169 19.79 -9.73 16.30
N GLY A 170 21.11 -9.71 16.44
CA GLY A 170 21.80 -9.17 17.62
C GLY A 170 21.78 -7.64 17.72
N SER A 171 21.22 -6.94 16.73
CA SER A 171 21.13 -5.47 16.73
C SER A 171 19.87 -4.93 17.42
N ALA A 172 18.83 -5.75 17.61
CA ALA A 172 17.64 -5.30 18.32
C ALA A 172 17.80 -5.48 19.83
N ASN A 173 17.49 -4.42 20.58
CA ASN A 173 17.48 -4.43 22.03
C ASN A 173 16.04 -4.27 22.54
N ALA A 174 15.63 -5.13 23.46
CA ALA A 174 14.34 -5.04 24.16
C ALA A 174 14.19 -3.68 24.86
N ASP A 175 15.28 -3.11 25.38
CA ASP A 175 15.28 -1.80 26.04
C ASP A 175 14.95 -0.69 25.05
N PHE A 176 15.53 -0.74 23.84
CA PHE A 176 15.25 0.24 22.79
C PHE A 176 13.79 0.20 22.36
N ILE A 177 13.26 -1.01 22.14
CA ILE A 177 11.84 -1.24 21.84
C ILE A 177 11.00 -0.70 23.01
N SER A 178 11.28 -1.07 24.26
CA SER A 178 10.50 -0.55 25.39
C SER A 178 10.54 0.98 25.53
N GLY A 179 11.70 1.60 25.27
CA GLY A 179 11.86 3.06 25.31
C GLY A 179 11.03 3.77 24.25
N LEU A 180 10.97 3.22 23.04
CA LEU A 180 10.12 3.73 21.97
C LEU A 180 8.63 3.69 22.35
N TRP A 181 8.15 2.58 22.95
CA TRP A 181 6.76 2.49 23.39
C TRP A 181 6.46 3.43 24.53
N ALA A 182 7.33 3.49 25.53
CA ALA A 182 7.15 4.36 26.69
C ALA A 182 7.02 5.83 26.28
N HIS A 183 7.82 6.26 25.30
CA HIS A 183 7.72 7.61 24.76
C HIS A 183 6.36 7.87 24.09
N CYS A 184 5.94 7.00 23.15
CA CYS A 184 4.66 7.17 22.46
C CYS A 184 3.45 7.05 23.40
N GLN A 185 3.52 6.16 24.39
CA GLN A 185 2.49 5.98 25.40
C GLN A 185 2.31 7.25 26.23
N LYS A 186 3.41 7.89 26.63
CA LYS A 186 3.38 9.16 27.36
C LYS A 186 2.74 10.28 26.54
N GLU A 187 3.09 10.40 25.25
CA GLU A 187 2.47 11.39 24.35
C GLU A 187 0.97 11.14 24.19
N PHE A 188 0.56 9.88 24.02
CA PHE A 188 -0.84 9.50 23.97
C PHE A 188 -1.58 9.84 25.27
N GLU A 189 -1.00 9.57 26.44
CA GLU A 189 -1.62 9.91 27.73
C GLU A 189 -1.84 11.41 27.87
N ASN A 190 -0.85 12.23 27.48
CA ASN A 190 -0.98 13.69 27.46
C ASN A 190 -2.15 14.15 26.56
N LEU A 191 -2.24 13.58 25.35
CA LEU A 191 -3.34 13.87 24.42
C LEU A 191 -4.68 13.41 24.99
N ARG A 192 -4.78 12.19 25.51
CA ARG A 192 -6.00 11.62 26.07
C ARG A 192 -6.56 12.49 27.19
N ASP A 193 -5.69 12.98 28.06
CA ASP A 193 -6.09 13.81 29.19
C ASP A 193 -6.56 15.20 28.73
N SER A 194 -6.19 15.62 27.51
CA SER A 194 -6.69 16.85 26.86
C SER A 194 -8.01 16.66 26.10
N LEU A 195 -8.53 15.43 25.96
CA LEU A 195 -9.78 15.13 25.25
C LEU A 195 -10.99 15.06 26.22
N PRO A 196 -11.83 16.10 26.29
CA PRO A 196 -12.91 16.18 27.28
C PRO A 196 -13.95 15.09 27.04
N GLY A 197 -14.19 14.22 28.03
CA GLY A 197 -15.22 13.17 27.97
C GLY A 197 -14.92 12.00 27.02
N GLN A 198 -13.84 12.06 26.25
CA GLN A 198 -13.53 11.09 25.19
C GLN A 198 -12.40 10.11 25.54
N GLY A 199 -11.91 10.12 26.79
CA GLY A 199 -10.78 9.28 27.21
C GLY A 199 -10.99 7.77 26.99
N PHE A 200 -12.21 7.25 27.17
CA PHE A 200 -12.51 5.85 26.85
C PHE A 200 -12.44 5.57 25.35
N ARG A 201 -13.06 6.44 24.52
CA ARG A 201 -13.02 6.32 23.05
C ARG A 201 -11.58 6.39 22.54
N ALA A 202 -10.76 7.28 23.10
CA ALA A 202 -9.33 7.41 22.81
C ALA A 202 -8.56 6.12 23.15
N ASN A 203 -8.78 5.52 24.33
CA ASN A 203 -8.12 4.27 24.71
C ASN A 203 -8.48 3.10 23.77
N VAL A 204 -9.75 2.99 23.38
CA VAL A 204 -10.21 1.95 22.44
C VAL A 204 -9.57 2.15 21.08
N PHE A 205 -9.62 3.37 20.54
CA PHE A 205 -9.01 3.73 19.26
C PHE A 205 -7.50 3.43 19.29
N TRP A 206 -6.79 3.96 20.29
CA TRP A 206 -5.35 3.77 20.43
C TRP A 206 -4.99 2.29 20.47
N THR A 207 -5.62 1.51 21.34
CA THR A 207 -5.32 0.07 21.47
C THR A 207 -5.53 -0.67 20.14
N GLN A 208 -6.63 -0.40 19.45
CA GLN A 208 -6.93 -1.05 18.18
C GLN A 208 -5.92 -0.63 17.10
N TYR A 209 -5.68 0.67 16.97
CA TYR A 209 -4.74 1.23 16.01
C TYR A 209 -3.31 0.72 16.28
N GLU A 210 -2.92 0.59 17.55
CA GLU A 210 -1.64 0.02 17.94
C GLU A 210 -1.46 -1.46 17.60
N ILE A 211 -2.54 -2.25 17.59
CA ILE A 211 -2.52 -3.67 17.22
C ILE A 211 -2.41 -3.82 15.70
N MET A 212 -3.19 -3.05 14.95
CA MET A 212 -3.21 -3.09 13.48
C MET A 212 -1.90 -2.57 12.87
N HIS A 213 -1.28 -1.56 13.49
CA HIS A 213 -0.08 -0.91 12.95
C HIS A 213 1.24 -1.54 13.41
N ARG A 214 1.29 -2.85 13.61
CA ARG A 214 2.52 -3.56 13.99
C ARG A 214 3.20 -4.15 12.77
N PRO A 215 4.43 -3.74 12.44
CA PRO A 215 5.12 -4.26 11.27
C PRO A 215 5.30 -5.78 11.32
N GLY A 216 4.74 -6.48 10.33
CA GLY A 216 4.96 -7.90 10.10
C GLY A 216 4.28 -8.87 11.08
N VAL A 217 3.49 -8.39 12.04
CA VAL A 217 2.85 -9.24 13.07
C VAL A 217 1.34 -9.21 12.92
N CYS A 218 0.71 -10.39 12.95
CA CYS A 218 -0.75 -10.49 12.93
C CYS A 218 -1.40 -9.95 14.22
N GLU A 219 -2.59 -9.37 14.10
CA GLU A 219 -3.32 -8.78 15.23
C GLU A 219 -3.55 -9.77 16.38
N THR A 220 -3.89 -11.02 16.05
CA THR A 220 -4.15 -12.09 17.03
C THR A 220 -2.88 -12.65 17.68
N CYS A 221 -1.71 -12.33 17.12
CA CYS A 221 -0.42 -12.89 17.55
C CYS A 221 0.15 -12.17 18.78
N LEU A 222 -0.20 -10.88 18.95
CA LEU A 222 0.18 -10.07 20.09
C LEU A 222 -1.04 -9.23 20.51
N PRO A 223 -2.02 -9.81 21.23
CA PRO A 223 -3.26 -9.11 21.56
C PRO A 223 -3.04 -7.94 22.54
N THR A 224 -1.95 -7.96 23.30
CA THR A 224 -1.62 -6.90 24.25
C THR A 224 -0.60 -5.93 23.64
N PRO A 225 -0.87 -4.62 23.63
CA PRO A 225 0.18 -3.64 23.36
C PRO A 225 1.27 -3.73 24.44
N THR A 226 2.50 -3.41 24.07
CA THR A 226 3.60 -3.06 25.00
C THR A 226 4.46 -4.20 25.58
N ASP A 227 4.34 -5.45 25.15
CA ASP A 227 5.28 -6.49 25.59
C ASP A 227 6.48 -6.60 24.62
N SER A 228 7.51 -5.78 24.85
CA SER A 228 8.73 -5.74 24.02
C SER A 228 9.46 -7.08 23.96
N VAL A 229 9.44 -7.84 25.06
CA VAL A 229 10.07 -9.17 25.15
C VAL A 229 9.28 -10.17 24.30
N LYS A 230 7.95 -10.22 24.44
CA LYS A 230 7.11 -11.06 23.58
C LYS A 230 7.22 -10.65 22.11
N MET A 231 7.37 -9.37 21.82
CA MET A 231 7.54 -8.91 20.45
C MET A 231 8.83 -9.44 19.83
N LEU A 232 9.95 -9.40 20.57
CA LEU A 232 11.20 -10.00 20.12
C LEU A 232 11.10 -11.51 19.97
N ASP A 233 10.38 -12.21 20.87
CA ASP A 233 10.11 -13.65 20.74
C ASP A 233 9.26 -13.96 19.49
N VAL A 234 8.27 -13.12 19.18
CA VAL A 234 7.48 -13.23 17.94
C VAL A 234 8.35 -12.96 16.72
N TYR A 235 9.19 -11.92 16.72
CA TYR A 235 10.13 -11.65 15.64
C TYR A 235 11.14 -12.79 15.44
N GLU A 236 11.59 -13.41 16.52
CA GLU A 236 12.43 -14.60 16.43
C GLU A 236 11.67 -15.75 15.76
N LYS A 237 10.47 -16.07 16.26
CA LYS A 237 9.58 -17.11 15.67
C LYS A 237 9.27 -16.85 14.20
N LEU A 238 9.02 -15.60 13.84
CA LEU A 238 8.66 -15.18 12.50
C LEU A 238 9.86 -15.21 11.55
N PHE A 239 10.97 -14.55 11.89
CA PHE A 239 12.06 -14.31 10.94
C PHE A 239 13.19 -15.35 11.02
N LYS A 240 13.44 -15.95 12.20
CA LYS A 240 14.44 -17.02 12.35
C LYS A 240 13.84 -18.37 11.97
N TYR A 241 12.63 -18.66 12.43
CA TYR A 241 11.99 -19.96 12.21
C TYR A 241 10.97 -19.97 11.07
N LYS A 242 10.76 -18.84 10.37
CA LYS A 242 9.83 -18.70 9.24
C LYS A 242 8.43 -19.24 9.53
N LYS A 243 7.92 -19.01 10.74
CA LYS A 243 6.57 -19.45 11.12
C LYS A 243 5.51 -18.52 10.52
N SER A 244 4.91 -18.95 9.42
CA SER A 244 3.86 -18.21 8.70
C SER A 244 2.59 -17.95 9.52
N ALA A 245 2.38 -18.68 10.63
CA ALA A 245 1.27 -18.43 11.55
C ALA A 245 1.28 -17.02 12.17
N PHE A 246 2.43 -16.34 12.17
CA PHE A 246 2.59 -15.00 12.72
C PHE A 246 2.33 -13.87 11.73
N VAL A 247 2.14 -14.21 10.45
CA VAL A 247 1.85 -13.26 9.38
C VAL A 247 0.32 -13.19 9.19
N PRO A 248 -0.26 -11.99 9.01
CA PRO A 248 -1.67 -11.89 8.69
C PRO A 248 -1.98 -12.56 7.33
N LYS A 249 -2.85 -13.59 7.36
CA LYS A 249 -3.18 -14.39 6.16
C LYS A 249 -3.85 -13.60 5.04
N ALA A 250 -4.55 -12.53 5.38
CA ALA A 250 -5.22 -11.65 4.42
C ALA A 250 -4.24 -11.12 3.35
N TYR A 251 -2.99 -10.88 3.72
CA TYR A 251 -1.97 -10.37 2.80
C TYR A 251 -1.44 -11.41 1.83
N LEU A 252 -1.58 -12.71 2.10
CA LEU A 252 -1.23 -13.76 1.12
C LEU A 252 -2.20 -13.82 -0.06
N SER A 253 -3.41 -13.27 0.10
CA SER A 253 -4.43 -13.17 -0.94
C SER A 253 -4.55 -11.78 -1.56
N HIS A 254 -3.79 -10.79 -1.06
CA HIS A 254 -3.88 -9.43 -1.55
C HIS A 254 -3.22 -9.31 -2.93
N TRP A 255 -3.97 -8.80 -3.89
CA TRP A 255 -3.43 -8.48 -5.22
C TRP A 255 -2.44 -7.33 -5.07
N THR A 256 -1.22 -7.55 -5.56
CA THR A 256 -0.18 -6.52 -5.60
C THR A 256 0.07 -6.03 -7.00
N SER A 257 0.75 -4.88 -7.10
CA SER A 257 1.24 -4.28 -8.34
C SER A 257 1.94 -5.30 -9.27
N GLU A 258 2.72 -6.21 -8.70
CA GLU A 258 3.39 -7.29 -9.44
C GLU A 258 2.40 -8.28 -10.06
N GLN A 259 1.36 -8.67 -9.32
CA GLN A 259 0.30 -9.55 -9.84
C GLN A 259 -0.56 -8.85 -10.89
N PHE A 260 -0.77 -7.53 -10.76
CA PHE A 260 -1.42 -6.71 -11.79
C PHE A 260 -0.60 -6.68 -13.09
N SER A 261 0.73 -6.56 -12.99
CA SER A 261 1.60 -6.63 -14.17
C SER A 261 1.49 -8.00 -14.86
N GLY A 262 1.55 -9.10 -14.12
CA GLY A 262 1.38 -10.45 -14.66
C GLY A 262 0.00 -10.67 -15.30
N TRP A 263 -1.06 -10.23 -14.64
CA TRP A 263 -2.42 -10.31 -15.16
C TRP A 263 -2.62 -9.46 -16.40
N SER A 264 -2.11 -8.22 -16.41
CA SER A 264 -2.19 -7.35 -17.59
C SER A 264 -1.45 -7.97 -18.78
N TYR A 265 -0.28 -8.59 -18.60
CA TYR A 265 0.40 -9.31 -19.69
C TYR A 265 -0.39 -10.53 -20.20
N LEU A 266 -1.05 -11.28 -19.31
CA LEU A 266 -1.82 -12.47 -19.67
C LEU A 266 -3.18 -12.14 -20.30
N CYS A 267 -3.86 -11.10 -19.84
CA CYS A 267 -5.20 -10.72 -20.29
C CYS A 267 -5.19 -9.75 -21.47
N SER A 268 -4.12 -8.98 -21.68
CA SER A 268 -4.04 -8.05 -22.81
C SER A 268 -4.21 -8.71 -24.17
N PRO A 269 -3.57 -9.86 -24.50
CA PRO A 269 -3.79 -10.52 -25.78
C PRO A 269 -5.25 -10.96 -25.99
N LEU A 270 -5.91 -11.42 -24.92
CA LEU A 270 -7.33 -11.82 -24.96
C LEU A 270 -8.24 -10.61 -25.20
N LEU A 271 -7.95 -9.48 -24.53
CA LEU A 271 -8.68 -8.23 -24.74
C LEU A 271 -8.47 -7.68 -26.15
N VAL A 272 -7.24 -7.71 -26.67
CA VAL A 272 -6.94 -7.28 -28.05
C VAL A 272 -7.67 -8.15 -29.06
N ALA A 273 -7.67 -9.47 -28.87
CA ALA A 273 -8.41 -10.38 -29.74
C ALA A 273 -9.93 -10.09 -29.69
N PHE A 274 -10.49 -9.92 -28.49
CA PHE A 274 -11.91 -9.64 -28.30
C PHE A 274 -12.33 -8.30 -28.93
N PHE A 275 -11.65 -7.21 -28.61
CA PHE A 275 -11.92 -5.89 -29.18
C PHE A 275 -11.65 -5.85 -30.69
N GLY A 276 -10.59 -6.53 -31.15
CA GLY A 276 -10.27 -6.65 -32.57
C GLY A 276 -11.40 -7.31 -33.34
N CYS A 277 -11.94 -8.43 -32.84
CA CYS A 277 -13.10 -9.09 -33.43
C CYS A 277 -14.34 -8.17 -33.44
N LEU A 278 -14.64 -7.47 -32.34
CA LEU A 278 -15.79 -6.55 -32.28
C LEU A 278 -15.69 -5.39 -33.28
N ILE A 279 -14.52 -4.77 -33.38
CA ILE A 279 -14.25 -3.67 -34.33
C ILE A 279 -14.34 -4.19 -35.76
N TYR A 280 -13.75 -5.36 -36.04
CA TYR A 280 -13.81 -6.01 -37.35
C TYR A 280 -15.25 -6.25 -37.82
N PHE A 281 -16.08 -6.89 -36.99
CA PHE A 281 -17.48 -7.15 -37.35
C PHE A 281 -18.26 -5.87 -37.59
N THR A 282 -17.97 -4.81 -36.83
CA THR A 282 -18.60 -3.50 -37.01
C THR A 282 -18.19 -2.85 -38.33
N LEU A 283 -16.89 -2.88 -38.68
CA LEU A 283 -16.38 -2.36 -39.95
C LEU A 283 -16.94 -3.12 -41.16
N VAL A 284 -16.97 -4.46 -41.10
CA VAL A 284 -17.52 -5.29 -42.18
C VAL A 284 -19.01 -5.01 -42.38
N LYS A 285 -19.78 -4.89 -41.29
CA LYS A 285 -21.20 -4.53 -41.36
C LYS A 285 -21.41 -3.17 -42.03
N TYR A 286 -20.58 -2.18 -41.69
CA TYR A 286 -20.65 -0.84 -42.25
C TYR A 286 -20.30 -0.80 -43.73
N ILE A 287 -19.18 -1.42 -44.14
CA ILE A 287 -18.73 -1.49 -45.54
C ILE A 287 -19.78 -2.18 -46.41
N ASN A 288 -20.39 -3.26 -45.92
CA ASN A 288 -21.42 -3.98 -46.69
C ASN A 288 -22.73 -3.20 -46.79
N ALA A 289 -23.03 -2.30 -45.84
CA ALA A 289 -24.24 -1.47 -45.87
C ALA A 289 -24.13 -0.31 -46.87
N GLU A 290 -22.92 0.21 -47.15
CA GLU A 290 -22.69 1.25 -48.16
C GLU A 290 -22.64 0.72 -49.61
N LEU A 291 -22.52 -0.61 -49.78
CA LEU A 291 -22.45 -1.26 -51.09
C LEU A 291 -23.83 -1.72 -51.63
N VAL A 292 -24.90 -1.54 -50.85
CA VAL A 292 -26.30 -1.84 -51.21
C VAL A 292 -27.04 -0.55 -51.52
#